data_AF-A0A3A1Y2J7-F1
#
_entry.id   AF-A0A3A1Y2J7-F1
#
_cell.length_a   1.000
_cell.length_b   1.000
_cell.length_c   1.000
_cell.angle_alpha   90.00
_cell.angle_beta   90.00
_cell.angle_gamma   90.00
#
_symmetry.space_group_name_H-M   'P 1'
#
loop_
_entity.id
_entity.type
_entity.pdbx_description
1 polymer ?
#
loop_
_entity_poly.entity_id
_entity_poly.type
_entity_poly.pdbx_seq_one_letter_code
_entity_poly.pdbx_strand_id
1 'polypeptide(L)'
;DLSMVDHNESHDFGQWADPTYYYGYDNKQVQDLYAKAMLCADPKESDKLLAQAARIISEDAPADWLFNYRVVTAKVKNLEGMSFDMNQEILPLYNLRLS
;
A
#
# COMPACT_ATOMS: atom_id res chain seq x y z
N ASP A 1 8.03 -14.06 19.55
CA ASP A 1 7.19 -12.85 19.51
C ASP A 1 6.71 -12.68 18.08
N LEU A 2 5.47 -12.25 17.87
CA LEU A 2 4.89 -12.06 16.53
C LEU A 2 4.55 -10.58 16.36
N SER A 3 5.17 -9.92 15.41
CA SER A 3 4.80 -8.56 14.99
C SER A 3 3.83 -8.64 13.82
N MET A 4 2.68 -7.97 13.95
CA MET A 4 1.77 -7.71 12.84
C MET A 4 1.98 -6.27 12.37
N VAL A 5 2.11 -6.10 11.05
CA VAL A 5 2.27 -4.79 10.41
C VAL A 5 1.13 -4.59 9.42
N ASP A 6 0.50 -3.42 9.47
CA ASP A 6 -0.47 -2.99 8.48
C ASP A 6 0.22 -2.15 7.40
N HIS A 7 0.21 -2.64 6.16
CA HIS A 7 0.72 -1.92 4.99
C HIS A 7 -0.40 -1.06 4.41
N ASN A 8 -0.65 0.07 5.08
CA ASN A 8 -1.82 0.90 4.81
C ASN A 8 -1.71 1.75 3.53
N GLU A 9 -0.49 2.04 3.04
CA GLU A 9 -0.31 2.79 1.79
C GLU A 9 -0.08 1.85 0.60
N SER A 10 -0.96 1.96 -0.40
CA SER A 10 -0.91 1.19 -1.65
C SER A 10 0.35 1.43 -2.50
N HIS A 11 1.05 2.56 -2.30
CA HIS A 11 2.25 2.94 -3.05
C HIS A 11 3.57 2.68 -2.30
N ASP A 12 3.55 2.08 -1.11
CA ASP A 12 4.75 1.74 -0.33
C ASP A 12 5.52 0.52 -0.86
N PHE A 13 5.23 0.10 -2.10
CA PHE A 13 5.86 -1.05 -2.75
C PHE A 13 7.40 -0.98 -2.77
N GLY A 14 7.96 0.23 -2.82
CA GLY A 14 9.42 0.44 -2.82
C GLY A 14 10.14 -0.15 -1.61
N GLN A 15 9.47 -0.33 -0.48
CA GLN A 15 10.05 -0.99 0.70
C GLN A 15 10.43 -2.45 0.43
N TRP A 16 9.72 -3.14 -0.47
CA TRP A 16 10.06 -4.51 -0.91
C TRP A 16 11.23 -4.55 -1.91
N ALA A 17 11.66 -3.38 -2.39
CA ALA A 17 12.84 -3.21 -3.25
C ALA A 17 14.02 -2.57 -2.49
N ASP A 18 13.89 -2.32 -1.19
CA ASP A 18 14.97 -1.80 -0.34
C ASP A 18 15.53 -2.91 0.56
N PRO A 19 16.71 -3.47 0.26
CA PRO A 19 17.31 -4.55 1.06
C PRO A 19 17.75 -4.08 2.46
N THR A 20 17.79 -2.77 2.71
CA THR A 20 18.14 -2.20 4.02
C THR A 20 16.93 -1.98 4.92
N TYR A 21 15.71 -2.15 4.39
CA TYR A 21 14.49 -2.04 5.16
C TYR A 21 14.31 -3.22 6.12
N TYR A 22 13.50 -3.05 7.16
CA TYR A 22 13.43 -4.05 8.25
C TYR A 22 12.84 -5.41 7.84
N TYR A 23 12.25 -5.53 6.64
CA TYR A 23 11.85 -6.82 6.06
C TYR A 23 13.06 -7.72 5.78
N GLY A 24 14.25 -7.13 5.56
CA GLY A 24 15.47 -7.85 5.21
C GLY A 24 15.40 -8.61 3.89
N TYR A 25 14.46 -8.24 3.02
CA TYR A 25 14.21 -8.90 1.74
C TYR A 25 15.11 -8.31 0.65
N ASP A 26 16.06 -9.12 0.15
CA ASP A 26 17.03 -8.73 -0.87
C ASP A 26 16.89 -9.60 -2.12
N ASN A 27 16.02 -9.18 -3.03
CA ASN A 27 15.84 -9.84 -4.33
C ASN A 27 16.14 -8.86 -5.47
N LYS A 28 17.25 -9.10 -6.17
CA LYS A 28 17.73 -8.23 -7.26
C LYS A 28 16.74 -8.11 -8.43
N GLN A 29 15.98 -9.17 -8.72
CA GLN A 29 14.97 -9.10 -9.78
C GLN A 29 13.81 -8.18 -9.41
N VAL A 30 13.38 -8.21 -8.15
CA VAL A 30 12.35 -7.29 -7.62
C VAL A 30 12.87 -5.85 -7.67
N GLN A 31 14.10 -5.61 -7.25
CA GLN A 31 14.76 -4.29 -7.32
C GLN A 31 14.77 -3.74 -8.75
N ASP A 32 15.18 -4.56 -9.73
CA ASP A 32 15.27 -4.16 -11.14
C ASP A 32 13.89 -3.89 -11.74
N LEU A 33 12.87 -4.70 -11.41
CA LEU A 33 11.50 -4.50 -11.87
C LEU A 33 10.90 -3.21 -11.30
N TYR A 34 11.11 -2.95 -10.01
CA TYR A 34 10.66 -1.73 -9.37
C TYR A 34 11.32 -0.49 -9.97
N ALA A 35 12.65 -0.50 -10.15
CA ALA A 35 13.36 0.61 -10.77
C ALA A 35 12.86 0.91 -12.19
N LYS A 36 12.58 -0.12 -12.99
CA LYS A 36 11.97 0.02 -14.33
C LYS A 36 10.57 0.61 -14.27
N ALA A 37 9.75 0.17 -13.31
CA ALA A 37 8.40 0.69 -13.14
C ALA A 37 8.42 2.19 -12.83
N MET A 38 9.29 2.63 -11.92
CA MET A 38 9.41 4.04 -11.53
C MET A 38 9.91 4.96 -12.65
N LEU A 39 10.67 4.42 -13.61
CA LEU A 39 11.14 5.16 -14.79
C LEU A 39 10.20 5.04 -16.00
N CYS A 40 9.15 4.24 -15.91
CA CYS A 40 8.24 3.98 -17.02
C CYS A 40 7.26 5.14 -17.22
N ALA A 41 7.22 5.71 -18.43
CA ALA A 41 6.31 6.81 -18.75
C ALA A 41 4.88 6.36 -19.06
N ASP A 42 4.66 5.08 -19.38
CA ASP A 42 3.32 4.51 -19.60
C ASP A 42 2.83 3.87 -18.30
N PRO A 43 1.75 4.40 -17.68
CA PRO A 43 1.20 3.85 -16.46
C PRO A 43 0.83 2.37 -16.57
N LYS A 44 0.33 1.91 -17.73
CA LYS A 44 -0.07 0.50 -17.90
C LYS A 44 1.12 -0.44 -17.92
N GLU A 45 2.26 0.01 -18.45
CA GLU A 45 3.49 -0.78 -18.44
C GLU A 45 4.16 -0.74 -17.06
N SER A 46 4.11 0.40 -16.35
CA SER A 46 4.50 0.49 -14.94
C SER A 46 3.72 -0.52 -14.08
N ASP A 47 2.39 -0.56 -14.22
CA ASP A 47 1.52 -1.47 -13.47
C ASP A 47 1.86 -2.94 -13.73
N LYS A 48 2.19 -3.30 -14.98
CA LYS A 48 2.63 -4.67 -15.32
C LYS A 48 3.95 -5.04 -14.64
N LEU A 49 4.92 -4.12 -14.61
CA LEU A 49 6.20 -4.34 -13.96
C LEU A 49 6.04 -4.50 -12.45
N LEU A 50 5.20 -3.67 -11.82
CA LEU A 50 4.86 -3.79 -10.40
C LEU A 50 4.13 -5.11 -10.10
N ALA A 51 3.18 -5.52 -10.96
CA ALA A 51 2.49 -6.80 -10.80
C ALA A 51 3.44 -8.00 -10.90
N GLN A 52 4.43 -7.95 -11.79
CA GLN A 52 5.48 -8.97 -11.88
C GLN A 52 6.33 -9.04 -10.60
N ALA A 53 6.76 -7.89 -10.09
CA ALA A 53 7.51 -7.82 -8.84
C ALA A 53 6.69 -8.34 -7.65
N ALA A 54 5.41 -7.92 -7.56
CA ALA A 54 4.49 -8.36 -6.51
C ALA A 54 4.28 -9.87 -6.52
N ARG A 55 4.23 -10.48 -7.72
CA ARG A 55 4.11 -11.93 -7.85
C ARG A 55 5.33 -12.65 -7.26
N ILE A 56 6.53 -12.17 -7.53
CA ILE A 56 7.78 -12.75 -6.99
C ILE A 56 7.78 -12.65 -5.47
N ILE A 57 7.50 -11.47 -4.91
CA ILE A 57 7.43 -11.28 -3.44
C ILE A 57 6.37 -12.23 -2.84
N SER A 58 5.22 -12.37 -3.48
CA SER A 58 4.17 -13.29 -3.01
C SER A 58 4.60 -14.76 -3.03
N GLU A 59 5.45 -15.16 -3.97
CA GLU A 59 5.94 -16.54 -4.09
C GLU A 59 7.12 -16.82 -3.15
N ASP A 60 8.00 -15.83 -2.95
CA ASP A 60 9.13 -15.90 -2.02
C ASP A 60 8.68 -15.87 -0.55
N ALA A 61 7.47 -15.35 -0.29
CA ALA A 61 6.84 -15.26 1.02
C ALA A 61 7.75 -14.69 2.14
N PRO A 62 8.40 -13.51 1.95
CA PRO A 62 9.17 -12.86 3.01
C PRO A 62 8.29 -12.35 4.16
N ALA A 63 6.97 -12.28 3.96
CA ALA A 63 5.96 -12.06 4.97
C ALA A 63 4.73 -12.96 4.72
N ASP A 64 4.03 -13.32 5.80
CA ASP A 64 2.77 -14.05 5.74
C ASP A 64 1.59 -13.10 5.56
N TRP A 65 0.96 -13.14 4.39
CA TRP A 65 -0.21 -12.33 4.06
C TRP A 65 -1.47 -12.86 4.76
N LEU A 66 -1.99 -12.14 5.74
CA LEU A 66 -3.14 -12.60 6.53
C LEU A 66 -4.49 -12.19 5.93
N PHE A 67 -4.68 -10.90 5.62
CA PHE A 67 -5.90 -10.35 5.04
C PHE A 67 -5.65 -8.95 4.48
N ASN A 68 -6.54 -8.48 3.61
CA ASN A 68 -6.59 -7.06 3.22
C ASN A 68 -7.39 -6.29 4.27
N TYR A 69 -6.74 -5.41 5.02
CA TYR A 69 -7.40 -4.58 6.02
C TYR A 69 -8.37 -3.60 5.34
N ARG A 70 -9.50 -3.33 6.00
CA ARG A 70 -10.44 -2.29 5.60
C ARG A 70 -10.69 -1.39 6.80
N VAL A 71 -10.55 -0.09 6.59
CA VAL A 71 -10.83 0.89 7.63
C VAL A 71 -12.32 0.91 7.94
N VAL A 72 -12.67 0.57 9.18
CA VAL A 72 -14.04 0.63 9.67
C VAL A 72 -14.29 2.01 10.27
N THR A 73 -15.27 2.73 9.73
CA THR A 73 -15.59 4.10 10.13
C THR A 73 -16.95 4.19 10.79
N ALA A 74 -17.02 4.83 11.96
CA ALA A 74 -18.26 5.16 12.64
C ALA A 74 -18.46 6.69 12.66
N LYS A 75 -19.68 7.16 12.35
CA LYS A 75 -20.06 8.57 12.44
C LYS A 75 -21.45 8.75 13.06
N VAL A 76 -21.72 9.93 13.62
CA VAL A 76 -23.07 10.31 14.04
C VAL A 76 -23.99 10.45 12.82
N LYS A 77 -25.28 10.11 12.98
CA LYS A 77 -26.22 9.97 11.86
C LYS A 77 -26.37 11.24 11.02
N ASN A 78 -26.32 12.41 11.66
CA ASN A 78 -26.48 13.70 10.99
C ASN A 78 -25.15 14.33 10.55
N LEU A 79 -24.02 13.61 10.60
CA LEU A 79 -22.75 14.10 10.06
C LEU A 79 -22.68 13.89 8.55
N GLU A 80 -22.55 14.98 7.80
CA GLU A 80 -22.36 15.02 6.35
C GLU A 80 -20.94 15.46 5.97
N GLY A 81 -20.53 15.15 4.73
CA GLY A 81 -19.26 15.62 4.15
C GLY A 81 -18.02 14.78 4.50
N MET A 82 -18.14 13.77 5.36
CA MET A 82 -17.06 12.83 5.68
C MET A 82 -16.77 11.88 4.51
N SER A 83 -15.51 11.80 4.08
CA SER A 83 -15.03 10.80 3.12
C SER A 83 -14.93 9.42 3.76
N PHE A 84 -15.20 8.38 2.98
CA PHE A 84 -14.90 6.99 3.35
C PHE A 84 -13.64 6.44 2.67
N ASP A 85 -13.14 7.16 1.65
CA ASP A 85 -11.89 6.83 0.98
C ASP A 85 -10.74 7.60 1.63
N MET A 86 -9.61 6.91 1.86
CA MET A 86 -8.38 7.45 2.48
C MET A 86 -8.59 8.20 3.81
N ASN A 87 -9.65 7.89 4.54
CA ASN A 87 -10.03 8.65 5.73
C ASN A 87 -9.14 8.36 6.95
N GLN A 88 -8.26 7.36 6.85
CA GLN A 88 -7.17 7.11 7.79
C GLN A 88 -5.95 8.02 7.59
N GLU A 89 -5.84 8.68 6.43
CA GLU A 89 -4.72 9.58 6.09
C GLU A 89 -5.16 11.05 6.02
N ILE A 90 -6.32 11.32 5.43
CA ILE A 90 -6.82 12.68 5.23
C ILE A 90 -8.25 12.80 5.76
N LEU A 91 -8.45 13.72 6.70
CA LEU A 91 -9.77 14.08 7.22
C LEU A 91 -10.06 15.57 6.93
N PRO A 92 -10.76 15.91 5.83
CA PRO A 92 -11.02 17.29 5.44
C PRO A 92 -12.10 17.93 6.33
N LEU A 93 -11.71 18.39 7.52
CA LEU A 93 -12.62 18.95 8.54
C LEU A 93 -13.47 20.12 8.02
N TYR A 94 -12.94 20.91 7.07
CA TYR A 94 -13.65 22.03 6.46
C TYR A 94 -14.93 21.62 5.71
N ASN A 95 -15.05 20.35 5.30
CA ASN A 95 -16.21 19.84 4.57
C ASN A 95 -17.26 19.21 5.48
N LEU A 96 -16.96 19.04 6.78
CA LEU A 96 -17.85 18.39 7.73
C LEU A 96 -18.93 19.36 8.21
N ARG A 97 -20.17 18.88 8.23
CA ARG A 97 -21.30 19.65 8.77
C ARG A 97 -22.35 18.73 9.38
N LEU A 98 -23.11 19.26 10.32
CA LEU A 98 -24.31 18.60 10.82
C LEU A 98 -25.53 19.04 9.98
N SER A 99 -26.39 18.08 9.63
CA SER A 99 -27.76 18.36 9.18
C SER A 99 -28.76 18.42 10.33
#